data_AF-A0A4P8RZX0-F1
#
_entry.id   AF-A0A4P8RZX0-F1
#
_cell.length_a   1.000
_cell.length_b   1.000
_cell.length_c   1.000
_cell.angle_alpha   90.00
_cell.angle_beta   90.00
_cell.angle_gamma   90.00
#
_symmetry.space_group_name_H-M   'P 1'
#
loop_
_entity.id
_entity.type
_entity.pdbx_description
1 polymer ?
#
loop_
_entity_poly.entity_id
_entity_poly.type
_entity_poly.pdbx_seq_one_letter_code
_entity_poly.pdbx_strand_id
1 'polypeptide(L)'
;MVVRTREIEYLDDESLIRNSLKQGERDFIDLYKLNNKIRYESKNTEILQWLRIQKDEFSVMKENVKLYLGNIGNIAGFLKREDLTGDSAGLGLVLTELIAQGKLENHITFGVTGAINSTGDVREIGMVKEKILIAEKMGFPYIIIPTDNLEDANEIKKKEKLTIEIIDVKNVDEAIRLVGKLNN
;
A
#
# COMPACT_ATOMS: atom_id res chain seq x y z
N MET A 1 -16.52 31.80 16.31
CA MET A 1 -15.04 31.79 16.23
C MET A 1 -14.62 32.96 15.35
N VAL A 2 -13.90 33.94 15.89
CA VAL A 2 -13.49 35.13 15.11
C VAL A 2 -12.15 34.82 14.45
N VAL A 3 -12.16 34.58 13.14
CA VAL A 3 -10.94 34.34 12.36
C VAL A 3 -10.31 35.69 12.03
N ARG A 4 -9.08 35.93 12.48
CA ARG A 4 -8.28 37.11 12.11
C ARG A 4 -7.28 36.69 11.05
N THR A 5 -7.45 37.19 9.83
CA THR A 5 -6.48 37.01 8.74
C THR A 5 -5.40 38.09 8.84
N ARG A 6 -4.13 37.71 8.65
CA ARG A 6 -3.02 38.64 8.45
C ARG A 6 -2.34 38.26 7.14
N GLU A 7 -2.17 39.23 6.25
CA GLU A 7 -1.28 39.07 5.10
C GLU A 7 0.15 39.21 5.58
N ILE A 8 0.99 38.25 5.23
CA ILE A 8 2.43 38.28 5.46
C ILE A 8 3.05 38.48 4.09
N GLU A 9 3.62 39.66 3.86
CA GLU A 9 4.42 39.93 2.67
C GLU A 9 5.85 39.44 2.92
N TYR A 10 6.42 38.78 1.91
CA TYR A 10 7.73 38.10 1.89
C TYR A 10 7.78 36.80 2.70
N LEU A 11 7.79 35.70 1.96
CA LEU A 11 7.74 34.32 2.46
C LEU A 11 8.77 33.50 1.68
N ASP A 12 10.02 33.56 2.13
CA ASP A 12 11.12 32.82 1.47
C ASP A 12 11.13 31.34 1.85
N ASP A 13 10.53 30.97 2.99
CA ASP A 13 10.54 29.58 3.45
C ASP A 13 9.30 29.22 4.30
N GLU A 14 8.39 28.46 3.71
CA GLU A 14 7.18 27.94 4.34
C GLU A 14 7.49 27.04 5.55
N SER A 15 8.65 26.37 5.54
CA SER A 15 9.03 25.41 6.58
C SER A 15 9.33 26.07 7.92
N LEU A 16 9.91 27.28 7.91
CA LEU A 16 10.19 28.07 9.11
C LEU A 16 8.90 28.47 9.83
N ILE A 17 7.88 28.90 9.10
CA ILE A 17 6.58 29.28 9.68
C ILE A 17 5.87 28.06 10.25
N ARG A 18 5.86 26.93 9.53
CA ARG A 18 5.29 25.66 10.01
C ARG A 18 5.95 25.23 11.32
N ASN A 19 7.26 25.35 11.45
CA ASN A 19 8.00 25.01 12.66
C ASN A 19 7.69 25.97 13.83
N SER A 20 7.63 27.29 13.58
CA SER A 20 7.26 28.27 14.62
C SER A 20 5.81 28.13 15.10
N LEU A 21 4.87 27.78 14.22
CA LEU A 21 3.47 27.54 14.58
C LEU A 21 3.29 26.23 15.36
N LYS A 22 4.00 25.17 14.99
CA LYS A 22 4.04 23.89 15.73
C LYS A 22 4.60 24.07 17.15
N GLN A 23 5.60 24.93 17.34
CA GLN A 23 6.15 25.24 18.66
C GLN A 23 5.17 26.00 19.58
N GLY A 24 4.17 26.67 19.01
CA GLY A 24 3.21 27.48 19.75
C GLY A 24 1.93 26.76 20.20
N GLU A 25 1.84 25.43 20.03
CA GLU A 25 0.63 24.62 20.31
C GLU A 25 -0.66 25.21 19.71
N ARG A 26 -0.58 25.86 18.53
CA ARG A 26 -1.76 26.42 17.86
C ARG A 26 -2.29 25.44 16.82
N ASP A 27 -3.59 25.17 16.87
CA ASP A 27 -4.30 24.44 15.82
C ASP A 27 -4.14 25.19 14.48
N PHE A 28 -3.60 24.52 13.47
CA PHE A 28 -3.53 25.04 12.11
C PHE A 28 -4.34 24.15 11.16
N ILE A 29 -5.01 24.78 10.20
CA ILE A 29 -5.76 24.11 9.14
C ILE A 29 -4.97 24.29 7.86
N ASP A 30 -4.42 23.20 7.32
CA ASP A 30 -3.77 23.21 6.01
C ASP A 30 -4.84 23.32 4.91
N LEU A 31 -4.91 24.49 4.27
CA LEU A 31 -5.80 24.76 3.15
C LEU A 31 -5.03 24.60 1.84
N TYR A 32 -5.18 23.43 1.21
CA TYR A 32 -4.63 23.21 -0.13
C TYR A 32 -5.57 23.78 -1.20
N LYS A 33 -5.00 24.50 -2.17
CA LYS A 33 -5.76 24.99 -3.33
C LYS A 33 -6.17 23.82 -4.21
N LEU A 34 -7.40 23.33 -4.03
CA LEU A 34 -7.98 22.32 -4.92
C LEU A 34 -8.21 22.93 -6.30
N ASN A 35 -7.67 22.30 -7.33
CA ASN A 35 -8.03 22.60 -8.71
C ASN A 35 -9.07 21.58 -9.21
N ASN A 36 -9.73 21.88 -10.33
CA ASN A 36 -10.73 20.98 -10.90
C ASN A 36 -10.15 19.58 -11.21
N LYS A 37 -8.88 19.50 -11.62
CA LYS A 37 -8.24 18.22 -11.92
C LYS A 37 -8.21 17.31 -10.69
N ILE A 38 -7.72 17.79 -9.56
CA ILE A 38 -7.65 17.05 -8.28
C ILE A 38 -9.07 16.74 -7.79
N ARG A 39 -9.99 17.71 -7.85
CA ARG A 39 -11.37 17.54 -7.38
C ARG A 39 -12.14 16.45 -8.14
N TYR A 40 -11.88 16.31 -9.42
CA TYR A 40 -12.59 15.38 -10.30
C TYR A 40 -11.76 14.16 -10.67
N GLU A 41 -10.56 13.97 -10.13
CA GLU A 41 -9.66 12.87 -10.47
C GLU A 41 -10.36 11.51 -10.32
N SER A 42 -10.89 11.21 -9.13
CA SER A 42 -11.61 9.96 -8.87
C SER A 42 -12.81 9.75 -9.82
N LYS A 43 -13.62 10.79 -10.07
CA LYS A 43 -14.77 10.71 -11.00
C LYS A 43 -14.34 10.50 -12.45
N ASN A 44 -13.26 11.15 -12.87
CA ASN A 44 -12.71 11.01 -14.20
C ASN A 44 -12.14 9.60 -14.39
N THR A 45 -11.43 9.06 -13.40
CA THR A 45 -10.96 7.67 -13.39
C THR A 45 -12.12 6.68 -13.52
N GLU A 46 -13.20 6.86 -12.75
CA GLU A 46 -14.41 6.02 -12.87
C GLU A 46 -15.04 6.10 -14.27
N ILE A 47 -15.18 7.30 -14.84
CA ILE A 47 -15.71 7.49 -16.19
C ILE A 47 -14.81 6.81 -17.24
N LEU A 48 -13.49 6.96 -17.12
CA LEU A 48 -12.54 6.32 -18.04
C LEU A 48 -12.58 4.79 -17.92
N GLN A 49 -12.79 4.25 -16.72
CA GLN A 49 -13.00 2.82 -16.49
C GLN A 49 -14.32 2.34 -17.13
N TRP A 50 -15.42 3.09 -16.96
CA TRP A 50 -16.71 2.78 -17.59
C TRP A 50 -16.63 2.78 -19.12
N LEU A 51 -15.89 3.74 -19.68
CA LEU A 51 -15.62 3.82 -21.12
C LEU A 51 -14.61 2.75 -21.60
N ARG A 52 -14.10 1.90 -20.69
CA ARG A 52 -13.04 0.90 -20.94
C ARG A 52 -11.76 1.48 -21.53
N ILE A 53 -11.54 2.78 -21.35
CA ILE A 53 -10.32 3.49 -21.75
C ILE A 53 -9.20 3.20 -20.74
N GLN A 54 -9.56 3.05 -19.47
CA GLN A 54 -8.66 2.71 -18.39
C GLN A 54 -9.05 1.36 -17.80
N LYS A 55 -8.07 0.47 -17.58
CA LYS A 55 -8.29 -0.80 -16.88
C LYS A 55 -8.49 -0.50 -15.38
N ASP A 56 -9.36 -1.28 -14.74
CA ASP A 56 -9.50 -1.25 -13.29
C ASP A 56 -8.26 -1.85 -12.60
N GLU A 57 -8.05 -1.51 -11.33
CA GLU A 57 -6.88 -1.92 -10.56
C GLU A 57 -6.73 -3.46 -10.48
N PHE A 58 -7.84 -4.19 -10.36
CA PHE A 58 -7.81 -5.65 -10.28
C PHE A 58 -7.40 -6.27 -11.62
N SER A 59 -7.89 -5.74 -12.74
CA SER A 59 -7.45 -6.12 -14.09
C SER A 59 -5.97 -5.84 -14.32
N VAL A 60 -5.47 -4.69 -13.87
CA VAL A 60 -4.04 -4.35 -13.95
C VAL A 60 -3.20 -5.30 -13.11
N MET A 61 -3.60 -5.57 -11.86
CA MET A 61 -2.93 -6.54 -10.99
C MET A 61 -2.89 -7.92 -11.63
N LYS A 62 -4.02 -8.40 -12.18
CA LYS A 62 -4.11 -9.70 -12.85
C LYS A 62 -3.14 -9.81 -14.02
N GLU A 63 -2.98 -8.75 -14.80
CA GLU A 63 -2.02 -8.70 -15.90
C GLU A 63 -0.58 -8.71 -15.38
N ASN A 64 -0.25 -7.90 -14.38
CA ASN A 64 1.09 -7.85 -13.79
C ASN A 64 1.50 -9.21 -13.17
N VAL A 65 0.61 -9.83 -12.39
CA VAL A 65 0.83 -11.15 -11.79
C VAL A 65 1.07 -12.21 -12.86
N LYS A 66 0.28 -12.20 -13.95
CA LYS A 66 0.44 -13.13 -15.07
C LYS A 66 1.76 -12.91 -15.80
N LEU A 67 2.12 -11.66 -16.09
CA LEU A 67 3.35 -11.32 -16.78
C LEU A 67 4.58 -11.71 -15.96
N TYR A 68 4.53 -11.51 -14.63
CA TYR A 68 5.62 -11.87 -13.73
C TYR A 68 5.80 -13.40 -13.62
N LEU A 69 4.71 -14.15 -13.38
CA LEU A 69 4.79 -15.60 -13.15
C LEU A 69 4.97 -16.42 -14.43
N GLY A 70 4.46 -15.92 -15.56
CA GLY A 70 4.41 -16.60 -16.86
C GLY A 70 3.40 -17.76 -16.91
N ASN A 71 3.43 -18.67 -15.93
CA ASN A 71 2.50 -19.77 -15.77
C ASN A 71 1.71 -19.63 -14.45
N ILE A 72 0.38 -19.74 -14.55
CA ILE A 72 -0.54 -19.69 -13.41
C ILE A 72 -1.33 -20.99 -13.32
N GLY A 73 -1.23 -21.70 -12.20
CA GLY A 73 -2.02 -22.89 -11.92
C GLY A 73 -2.99 -22.65 -10.77
N ASN A 74 -2.44 -22.47 -9.58
CA ASN A 74 -3.17 -22.54 -8.32
C ASN A 74 -3.98 -21.27 -8.05
N ILE A 75 -3.46 -20.11 -8.46
CA ILE A 75 -4.15 -18.82 -8.31
C ILE A 75 -5.14 -18.51 -9.44
N ALA A 76 -5.24 -19.36 -10.46
CA ALA A 76 -6.06 -19.10 -11.65
C ALA A 76 -7.55 -18.95 -11.33
N GLY A 77 -8.05 -19.67 -10.31
CA GLY A 77 -9.43 -19.53 -9.82
C GLY A 77 -9.69 -18.14 -9.23
N PHE A 78 -8.75 -17.63 -8.42
CA PHE A 78 -8.85 -16.28 -7.84
C PHE A 78 -8.86 -15.20 -8.93
N LEU A 79 -7.96 -15.29 -9.91
CA LEU A 79 -7.85 -14.31 -11.01
C LEU A 79 -9.03 -14.33 -11.99
N LYS A 80 -9.94 -15.32 -11.91
CA LYS A 80 -11.16 -15.38 -12.74
C LYS A 80 -12.35 -14.68 -12.11
N ARG A 81 -12.27 -14.28 -10.84
CA ARG A 81 -13.35 -13.57 -10.16
C ARG A 81 -13.56 -12.18 -10.75
N GLU A 82 -14.82 -11.77 -10.81
CA GLU A 82 -15.25 -10.45 -11.31
C GLU A 82 -15.81 -9.56 -10.20
N ASP A 83 -15.95 -10.10 -8.99
CA ASP A 83 -16.52 -9.41 -7.81
C ASP A 83 -15.47 -8.76 -6.91
N LEU A 84 -14.20 -8.74 -7.33
CA LEU A 84 -13.08 -8.21 -6.57
C LEU A 84 -12.60 -6.89 -7.16
N THR A 85 -12.18 -5.99 -6.27
CA THR A 85 -11.61 -4.69 -6.59
C THR A 85 -10.28 -4.49 -5.86
N GLY A 86 -9.37 -3.72 -6.45
CA GLY A 86 -8.04 -3.41 -5.90
C GLY A 86 -6.91 -4.36 -6.34
N ASP A 87 -5.68 -3.90 -6.12
CA ASP A 87 -4.44 -4.56 -6.56
C ASP A 87 -3.57 -5.09 -5.40
N SER A 88 -3.97 -4.82 -4.17
CA SER A 88 -3.13 -5.05 -2.98
C SER A 88 -2.84 -6.51 -2.64
N ALA A 89 -3.47 -7.46 -3.33
CA ALA A 89 -3.20 -8.90 -3.20
C ALA A 89 -2.06 -9.38 -4.12
N GLY A 90 -1.53 -8.52 -5.00
CA GLY A 90 -0.58 -8.90 -6.05
C GLY A 90 0.63 -9.68 -5.54
N LEU A 91 1.31 -9.16 -4.50
CA LEU A 91 2.47 -9.83 -3.90
C LEU A 91 2.09 -11.18 -3.27
N GLY A 92 0.96 -11.23 -2.55
CA GLY A 92 0.49 -12.45 -1.92
C GLY A 92 0.14 -13.54 -2.93
N LEU A 93 -0.45 -13.18 -4.08
CA LEU A 93 -0.76 -14.12 -5.15
C LEU A 93 0.51 -14.71 -5.78
N VAL A 94 1.54 -13.88 -5.99
CA VAL A 94 2.81 -14.35 -6.53
C VAL A 94 3.49 -15.31 -5.56
N LEU A 95 3.60 -14.96 -4.27
CA LEU A 95 4.18 -15.86 -3.26
C LEU A 95 3.40 -17.17 -3.16
N THR A 96 2.05 -17.10 -3.18
CA THR A 96 1.19 -18.30 -3.13
C THR A 96 1.45 -19.23 -4.31
N GLU A 97 1.53 -18.68 -5.52
CA GLU A 97 1.81 -19.49 -6.71
C GLU A 97 3.23 -20.09 -6.66
N LEU A 98 4.23 -19.34 -6.23
CA LEU A 98 5.60 -19.83 -6.07
C LEU A 98 5.70 -20.96 -5.04
N ILE A 99 4.99 -20.84 -3.91
CA ILE A 99 4.91 -21.90 -2.90
C ILE A 99 4.24 -23.14 -3.49
N ALA A 100 3.11 -22.97 -4.18
CA ALA A 100 2.39 -24.09 -4.76
C ALA A 100 3.15 -24.79 -5.92
N GLN A 101 4.05 -24.07 -6.60
CA GLN A 101 4.98 -24.63 -7.59
C GLN A 101 6.21 -25.30 -6.97
N GLY A 102 6.37 -25.27 -5.63
CA GLY A 102 7.55 -25.78 -4.94
C GLY A 102 8.82 -24.94 -5.17
N LYS A 103 8.68 -23.70 -5.64
CA LYS A 103 9.79 -22.76 -5.86
C LYS A 103 10.14 -21.95 -4.61
N LEU A 104 9.25 -21.92 -3.62
CA LEU A 104 9.42 -21.28 -2.34
C LEU A 104 8.87 -22.20 -1.24
N GLU A 105 9.72 -22.60 -0.29
CA GLU A 105 9.25 -23.30 0.90
C GLU A 105 8.73 -22.27 1.92
N ASN A 106 7.68 -22.62 2.66
CA ASN A 106 7.14 -21.79 3.73
C ASN A 106 6.57 -22.67 4.85
N HIS A 107 7.05 -22.47 6.08
CA HIS A 107 6.61 -23.20 7.26
C HIS A 107 6.05 -22.29 8.36
N ILE A 108 5.98 -20.99 8.08
CA ILE A 108 5.50 -19.98 9.02
C ILE A 108 4.22 -19.31 8.52
N THR A 109 3.48 -18.73 9.45
CA THR A 109 2.29 -17.93 9.15
C THR A 109 2.65 -16.45 9.21
N PHE A 110 2.30 -15.68 8.19
CA PHE A 110 2.49 -14.23 8.15
C PHE A 110 1.40 -13.56 7.32
N GLY A 111 1.15 -12.28 7.58
CA GLY A 111 0.33 -11.42 6.71
C GLY A 111 1.17 -10.87 5.56
N VAL A 112 0.56 -10.65 4.39
CA VAL A 112 1.23 -9.98 3.26
C VAL A 112 0.26 -9.07 2.52
N THR A 113 0.72 -7.88 2.16
CA THR A 113 0.00 -6.94 1.28
C THR A 113 1.00 -6.24 0.37
N GLY A 114 0.58 -5.91 -0.84
CA GLY A 114 1.40 -5.18 -1.79
C GLY A 114 0.89 -5.36 -3.21
N ALA A 115 0.79 -4.25 -3.94
CA ALA A 115 0.61 -4.29 -5.38
C ALA A 115 1.95 -4.64 -6.03
N ILE A 116 1.92 -5.19 -7.25
CA ILE A 116 3.14 -5.49 -8.00
C ILE A 116 3.04 -4.98 -9.42
N ASN A 117 4.18 -4.62 -10.00
CA ASN A 117 4.31 -4.42 -11.44
C ASN A 117 4.74 -5.71 -12.15
N SER A 118 4.80 -5.67 -13.49
CA SER A 118 5.22 -6.82 -14.30
C SER A 118 6.71 -7.19 -14.13
N THR A 119 7.55 -6.27 -13.65
CA THR A 119 8.98 -6.51 -13.38
C THR A 119 9.23 -7.10 -12.00
N GLY A 120 8.22 -7.12 -11.12
CA GLY A 120 8.31 -7.66 -9.76
C GLY A 120 8.64 -6.63 -8.68
N ASP A 121 8.61 -5.33 -8.97
CA ASP A 121 8.67 -4.30 -7.93
C ASP A 121 7.33 -4.23 -7.18
N VAL A 122 7.42 -4.10 -5.86
CA VAL A 122 6.29 -4.00 -4.95
C VAL A 122 5.93 -2.53 -4.78
N ARG A 123 4.65 -2.21 -4.93
CA ARG A 123 4.11 -0.86 -4.85
C ARG A 123 3.27 -0.67 -3.61
N GLU A 124 3.21 0.60 -3.17
CA GLU A 124 2.37 1.04 -2.07
C GLU A 124 0.91 0.64 -2.26
N ILE A 125 0.22 0.49 -1.13
CA ILE A 125 -1.18 0.11 -1.06
C ILE A 125 -1.92 1.03 -0.11
N GLY A 126 -3.21 1.22 -0.37
CA GLY A 126 -4.10 1.89 0.56
C GLY A 126 -4.51 1.01 1.75
N MET A 127 -5.10 1.66 2.75
CA MET A 127 -5.68 1.02 3.95
C MET A 127 -4.67 0.19 4.75
N VAL A 128 -3.43 0.68 4.85
CA VAL A 128 -2.33 0.03 5.57
C VAL A 128 -2.70 -0.20 7.04
N LYS A 129 -3.33 0.79 7.67
CA LYS A 129 -3.77 0.72 9.07
C LYS A 129 -4.69 -0.46 9.32
N GLU A 130 -5.76 -0.58 8.54
CA GLU A 130 -6.76 -1.63 8.70
C GLU A 130 -6.12 -3.02 8.50
N LYS A 131 -5.22 -3.15 7.51
CA LYS A 131 -4.53 -4.41 7.20
C LYS A 131 -3.61 -4.87 8.32
N ILE A 132 -2.81 -3.96 8.89
CA ILE A 132 -1.93 -4.29 10.03
C ILE A 132 -2.78 -4.68 11.25
N LEU A 133 -3.86 -3.93 11.53
CA LEU A 133 -4.75 -4.25 12.65
C LEU A 133 -5.45 -5.61 12.50
N ILE A 134 -5.82 -6.01 11.28
CA ILE A 134 -6.38 -7.32 11.01
C ILE A 134 -5.33 -8.42 11.22
N ALA A 135 -4.09 -8.22 10.74
CA ALA A 135 -3.01 -9.18 10.92
C ALA A 135 -2.65 -9.39 12.40
N GLU A 136 -2.58 -8.31 13.19
CA GLU A 136 -2.41 -8.39 14.65
C GLU A 136 -3.56 -9.18 15.29
N LYS A 137 -4.82 -8.89 14.93
CA LYS A 137 -6.00 -9.58 15.47
C LYS A 137 -6.03 -11.07 15.12
N MET A 138 -5.47 -11.45 13.98
CA MET A 138 -5.32 -12.85 13.57
C MET A 138 -4.16 -13.56 14.29
N GLY A 139 -3.38 -12.83 15.08
CA GLY A 139 -2.23 -13.37 15.82
C GLY A 139 -1.06 -13.72 14.91
N PHE A 140 -0.92 -13.06 13.76
CA PHE A 140 0.22 -13.28 12.89
C PHE A 140 1.49 -12.66 13.52
N PRO A 141 2.60 -13.41 13.58
CA PRO A 141 3.86 -12.89 14.13
C PRO A 141 4.47 -11.80 13.25
N TYR A 142 4.29 -11.91 11.94
CA TYR A 142 4.87 -10.99 10.94
C TYR A 142 3.83 -10.48 9.95
N ILE A 143 4.01 -9.26 9.46
CA ILE A 143 3.34 -8.74 8.27
C ILE A 143 4.37 -8.16 7.29
N ILE A 144 4.30 -8.62 6.04
CA ILE A 144 5.11 -8.13 4.92
C ILE A 144 4.34 -7.01 4.21
N ILE A 145 4.97 -5.83 4.07
CA ILE A 145 4.39 -4.64 3.44
C ILE A 145 5.32 -4.03 2.39
N PRO A 146 4.84 -3.15 1.50
CA PRO A 146 5.71 -2.36 0.63
C PRO A 146 6.60 -1.40 1.43
N THR A 147 7.85 -1.21 1.00
CA THR A 147 8.77 -0.22 1.62
C THR A 147 8.19 1.19 1.67
N ASP A 148 7.45 1.59 0.63
CA ASP A 148 6.82 2.90 0.55
C ASP A 148 5.78 3.12 1.67
N ASN A 149 5.24 2.05 2.28
CA ASN A 149 4.29 2.14 3.39
C ASN A 149 4.93 2.00 4.78
N LEU A 150 6.27 1.85 4.87
CA LEU A 150 6.95 1.54 6.12
C LEU A 150 6.85 2.69 7.15
N GLU A 151 6.95 3.94 6.72
CA GLU A 151 6.86 5.11 7.60
C GLU A 151 5.50 5.15 8.30
N ASP A 152 4.42 5.14 7.53
CA ASP A 152 3.04 5.10 8.02
C ASP A 152 2.79 3.88 8.93
N ALA A 153 3.27 2.71 8.52
CA ALA A 153 3.09 1.46 9.25
C ALA A 153 3.76 1.51 10.64
N ASN A 154 4.94 2.11 10.76
CA ASN A 154 5.63 2.29 12.03
C ASN A 154 4.93 3.29 12.95
N GLU A 155 4.39 4.37 12.40
CA GLU A 155 3.55 5.31 13.17
C GLU A 155 2.31 4.61 13.72
N ILE A 156 1.63 3.82 12.90
CA ILE A 156 0.46 3.03 13.28
C ILE A 156 0.83 2.03 14.39
N LYS A 157 1.92 1.28 14.22
CA LYS A 157 2.41 0.31 15.22
C LYS A 157 2.65 0.98 16.57
N LYS A 158 3.30 2.15 16.59
CA LYS A 158 3.57 2.90 17.81
C LYS A 158 2.29 3.44 18.46
N LYS A 159 1.38 4.00 17.66
CA LYS A 159 0.13 4.60 18.13
C LYS A 159 -0.82 3.58 18.73
N GLU A 160 -0.98 2.43 18.07
CA GLU A 160 -1.92 1.37 18.45
C GLU A 160 -1.26 0.31 19.37
N LYS A 161 0.04 0.47 19.69
CA LYS A 161 0.85 -0.43 20.54
C LYS A 161 0.82 -1.89 20.07
N LEU A 162 1.00 -2.10 18.77
CA LEU A 162 0.93 -3.42 18.14
C LEU A 162 2.20 -4.23 18.39
N THR A 163 2.04 -5.54 18.53
CA THR A 163 3.15 -6.47 18.78
C THR A 163 3.69 -7.11 17.50
N ILE A 164 2.89 -7.18 16.44
CA ILE A 164 3.25 -7.73 15.14
C ILE A 164 4.53 -7.08 14.59
N GLU A 165 5.43 -7.92 14.08
CA GLU A 165 6.63 -7.46 13.43
C GLU A 165 6.31 -7.05 11.98
N ILE A 166 6.63 -5.81 11.64
CA ILE A 166 6.38 -5.24 10.32
C ILE A 166 7.70 -5.32 9.56
N ILE A 167 7.68 -6.00 8.41
CA ILE A 167 8.85 -6.18 7.56
C ILE A 167 8.50 -5.64 6.18
N ASP A 168 9.33 -4.76 5.64
CA ASP A 168 9.10 -4.19 4.33
C ASP A 168 9.89 -4.89 3.22
N VAL A 169 9.38 -4.79 1.99
CA VAL A 169 10.03 -5.30 0.78
C VAL A 169 9.85 -4.33 -0.40
N LYS A 170 10.87 -4.24 -1.26
CA LYS A 170 10.86 -3.42 -2.47
C LYS A 170 10.48 -4.21 -3.72
N ASN A 171 10.77 -5.50 -3.74
CA ASN A 171 10.49 -6.38 -4.87
C ASN A 171 10.17 -7.81 -4.41
N VAL A 172 9.62 -8.61 -5.32
CA VAL A 172 9.24 -9.99 -5.06
C VAL A 172 10.46 -10.84 -4.66
N ASP A 173 11.63 -10.62 -5.26
CA ASP A 173 12.83 -11.39 -4.93
C ASP A 173 13.28 -11.18 -3.48
N GLU A 174 13.11 -9.95 -2.97
CA GLU A 174 13.34 -9.64 -1.56
C GLU A 174 12.34 -10.36 -0.66
N ALA A 175 11.05 -10.39 -1.04
CA ALA A 175 10.03 -11.14 -0.32
C ALA A 175 10.33 -12.65 -0.30
N ILE A 176 10.77 -13.24 -1.41
CA ILE A 176 11.19 -14.65 -1.48
C ILE A 176 12.35 -14.92 -0.52
N ARG A 177 13.40 -14.10 -0.57
CA ARG A 177 14.56 -14.22 0.34
C ARG A 177 14.16 -14.05 1.80
N LEU A 178 13.24 -13.14 2.08
CA LEU A 178 12.73 -12.89 3.43
C LEU A 178 11.99 -14.11 3.95
N VAL A 179 11.02 -14.66 3.21
CA VAL A 179 10.28 -15.86 3.61
C VAL A 179 11.24 -17.03 3.85
N GLY A 180 12.22 -17.23 2.96
CA GLY A 180 13.26 -18.26 3.15
C GLY A 180 14.10 -18.08 4.42
N LYS A 181 14.37 -16.83 4.83
CA LYS A 181 15.07 -16.54 6.10
C LYS A 181 14.20 -16.80 7.31
N LEU A 182 12.93 -16.43 7.26
CA LEU A 182 12.00 -16.58 8.39
C LEU A 182 11.60 -18.05 8.67
N ASN A 183 11.84 -18.96 7.73
CA ASN A 183 11.65 -20.40 7.94
C ASN A 183 12.75 -21.06 8.79
N ASN A 184 13.91 -20.41 8.95
CA ASN A 184 15.06 -20.94 9.70
C ASN A 184 15.05 -20.44 11.15
#